data_AF-W1YAI3-F1
#
_entry.id   AF-W1YAI3-F1
#
_cell.length_a   1.000
_cell.length_b   1.000
_cell.length_c   1.000
_cell.angle_alpha   90.00
_cell.angle_beta   90.00
_cell.angle_gamma   90.00
#
_symmetry.space_group_name_H-M   'P 1'
#
loop_
_entity.id
_entity.type
_entity.pdbx_description
1 polymer ?
#
loop_
_entity_poly.entity_id
_entity_poly.type
_entity_poly.pdbx_seq_one_letter_code
_entity_poly.pdbx_strand_id
1 'polypeptide(L)'
;EECKKTFSNTTNSVWKYLKHKPEKWFEFIELMGEHTTLNECAAKLEISIVTAFYWRHKIFHAIENNYRPEKFDEVVDVDTYYTEKCYKGSRNKNYTYADK
;
A
#
# COMPACT_ATOMS: atom_id res chain seq x y z
N GLU A 1 -18.53 -8.37 33.13
CA GLU A 1 -19.12 -7.75 31.92
C GLU A 1 -18.62 -8.49 30.69
N GLU A 2 -19.51 -9.14 29.94
CA GLU A 2 -19.15 -9.86 28.72
C GLU A 2 -19.01 -8.87 27.55
N CYS A 3 -17.82 -8.86 26.94
CA CYS A 3 -17.54 -8.05 25.76
C CYS A 3 -18.42 -8.51 24.58
N LYS A 4 -19.41 -7.70 24.18
CA LYS A 4 -20.32 -7.97 23.06
C LYS A 4 -19.69 -7.77 21.66
N LYS A 5 -18.36 -7.84 21.55
CA LYS A 5 -17.65 -7.65 20.28
C LYS A 5 -17.47 -8.99 19.57
N THR A 6 -17.78 -9.04 18.29
CA THR A 6 -17.50 -10.19 17.43
C THR A 6 -16.06 -10.10 16.92
N PHE A 7 -15.23 -11.05 17.34
CA PHE A 7 -13.86 -11.20 16.82
C PHE A 7 -13.92 -12.06 15.56
N SER A 8 -13.58 -11.46 14.41
CA SER A 8 -13.41 -12.19 13.16
C SER A 8 -11.95 -12.55 12.95
N ASN A 9 -11.66 -13.72 12.40
CA ASN A 9 -10.31 -14.12 11.98
C ASN A 9 -9.74 -13.22 10.87
N THR A 10 -10.57 -12.40 10.22
CA THR A 10 -10.16 -11.42 9.20
C THR A 10 -9.80 -10.05 9.80
N THR A 11 -9.90 -9.87 11.12
CA THR A 11 -9.57 -8.60 11.78
C THR A 11 -8.09 -8.26 11.56
N ASN A 12 -7.81 -7.07 11.03
CA ASN A 12 -6.48 -6.60 10.63
C ASN A 12 -5.79 -7.38 9.50
N SER A 13 -6.53 -8.23 8.79
CA SER A 13 -6.04 -8.85 7.56
C SER A 13 -6.27 -7.95 6.34
N VAL A 14 -5.58 -8.26 5.25
CA VAL A 14 -5.80 -7.66 3.92
C VAL A 14 -7.27 -7.78 3.49
N TRP A 15 -7.90 -8.90 3.86
CA TRP A 15 -9.29 -9.26 3.57
C TRP A 15 -10.33 -8.48 4.37
N LYS A 16 -9.92 -7.71 5.40
CA LYS A 16 -10.84 -6.96 6.26
C LYS A 16 -11.67 -5.96 5.45
N TYR A 17 -13.01 -6.04 5.54
CA TYR A 17 -13.96 -5.16 4.85
C TYR A 17 -13.80 -5.09 3.33
N LEU A 18 -13.24 -6.13 2.71
CA LEU A 18 -13.21 -6.22 1.26
C LEU A 18 -14.64 -6.47 0.76
N LYS A 19 -15.28 -5.44 0.22
CA LYS A 19 -16.65 -5.51 -0.31
C LYS A 19 -16.73 -6.10 -1.72
N HIS A 20 -15.60 -6.19 -2.40
CA HIS A 20 -15.49 -6.69 -3.76
C HIS A 20 -15.12 -8.18 -3.78
N LYS A 21 -15.39 -8.84 -4.89
CA LYS A 21 -14.99 -10.23 -5.09
C LYS A 21 -13.47 -10.39 -4.97
N PRO A 22 -12.98 -11.52 -4.44
CA PRO A 22 -11.54 -11.79 -4.34
C PRO A 22 -10.81 -11.68 -5.69
N GLU A 23 -11.47 -12.07 -6.79
CA GLU A 23 -10.94 -11.99 -8.16
C GLU A 23 -10.42 -10.58 -8.51
N LYS A 24 -11.24 -9.54 -8.27
CA LYS A 24 -10.85 -8.14 -8.52
C LYS A 24 -9.67 -7.70 -7.65
N TRP A 25 -9.54 -8.26 -6.45
CA TRP A 25 -8.44 -7.95 -5.55
C TRP A 25 -7.12 -8.56 -6.05
N PHE A 26 -7.15 -9.80 -6.55
CA PHE A 26 -5.97 -10.42 -7.17
C PHE A 26 -5.53 -9.69 -8.43
N GLU A 27 -6.48 -9.35 -9.31
CA GLU A 27 -6.20 -8.57 -10.52
C GLU A 27 -5.63 -7.18 -10.16
N PHE A 28 -6.10 -6.53 -9.09
CA PHE A 28 -5.50 -5.29 -8.61
C PHE A 28 -4.06 -5.45 -8.14
N ILE A 29 -3.72 -6.56 -7.46
CA ILE A 29 -2.34 -6.85 -7.05
C ILE A 29 -1.43 -7.04 -8.26
N GLU A 30 -1.91 -7.75 -9.29
CA GLU A 30 -1.19 -7.96 -10.54
C GLU A 30 -0.92 -6.62 -11.26
N LEU A 31 -1.95 -5.79 -11.42
CA LEU A 31 -1.82 -4.45 -12.01
C LEU A 31 -0.84 -3.54 -11.24
N MET A 32 -0.81 -3.65 -9.91
CA MET A 32 0.16 -2.95 -9.07
C MET A 32 1.60 -3.45 -9.28
N GLY A 33 1.78 -4.75 -9.54
CA GLY A 33 3.07 -5.35 -9.90
C GLY A 33 3.57 -4.92 -11.28
N GLU A 34 2.65 -4.64 -12.21
CA GLU A 34 2.94 -4.06 -13.53
C GLU A 34 3.25 -2.55 -13.49
N HIS A 35 3.30 -1.93 -12.31
CA HIS A 35 3.52 -0.48 -12.12
C HIS A 35 2.48 0.42 -12.79
N THR A 36 1.26 -0.06 -12.99
CA THR A 36 0.17 0.75 -13.57
C THR A 36 -0.31 1.85 -12.61
N THR A 37 -0.86 2.92 -13.16
CA THR A 37 -1.36 4.05 -12.35
C THR A 37 -2.68 3.71 -11.67
N LEU A 38 -2.98 4.36 -10.53
CA LEU A 38 -4.25 4.14 -9.84
C LEU A 38 -5.49 4.46 -10.70
N ASN A 39 -5.36 5.39 -11.64
CA ASN A 39 -6.45 5.73 -12.57
C ASN A 39 -6.70 4.58 -13.56
N GLU A 40 -5.64 3.97 -14.08
CA GLU A 40 -5.74 2.81 -14.97
C GLU A 40 -6.28 1.59 -14.22
N CYS A 41 -5.81 1.33 -13.00
CA CYS A 41 -6.36 0.27 -12.16
C CYS A 41 -7.85 0.48 -11.92
N ALA A 42 -8.25 1.71 -11.58
CA ALA A 42 -9.64 2.05 -11.31
C ALA A 42 -10.53 1.86 -12.55
N ALA A 43 -10.03 2.25 -13.73
CA ALA A 43 -10.73 2.08 -14.99
C ALA A 43 -10.86 0.60 -15.39
N LYS A 44 -9.78 -0.19 -15.34
CA LYS A 44 -9.77 -1.61 -15.69
C LYS A 44 -10.70 -2.44 -14.78
N LEU A 45 -10.64 -2.19 -13.47
CA LEU A 45 -11.40 -2.96 -12.47
C LEU A 45 -12.81 -2.42 -12.22
N GLU A 46 -13.18 -1.32 -12.88
CA GLU A 46 -14.45 -0.60 -12.68
C GLU A 46 -14.70 -0.27 -11.20
N ILE A 47 -13.69 0.29 -10.53
CA ILE A 47 -13.76 0.72 -9.13
C ILE A 47 -13.54 2.23 -9.03
N SER A 48 -13.94 2.82 -7.90
CA SER A 48 -13.61 4.23 -7.65
C SER A 48 -12.10 4.40 -7.43
N ILE A 49 -11.56 5.54 -7.86
CA ILE A 49 -10.16 5.91 -7.61
C ILE A 49 -9.81 5.92 -6.10
N VAL A 50 -10.79 6.27 -5.27
CA VAL A 50 -10.65 6.26 -3.80
C VAL A 50 -10.51 4.82 -3.30
N THR A 51 -11.29 3.88 -3.84
CA THR A 51 -11.15 2.45 -3.54
C THR A 51 -9.77 1.94 -3.93
N ALA A 52 -9.31 2.23 -5.14
CA ALA A 52 -7.98 1.85 -5.62
C ALA A 52 -6.87 2.40 -4.71
N PHE A 53 -6.98 3.66 -4.28
CA PHE A 53 -6.06 4.28 -3.33
C PHE A 53 -6.03 3.53 -1.98
N TYR A 54 -7.19 3.23 -1.39
CA TYR A 54 -7.25 2.45 -0.15
C TYR A 54 -6.69 1.04 -0.30
N TRP A 55 -6.92 0.41 -1.45
CA TRP A 55 -6.41 -0.93 -1.76
C TRP A 55 -4.89 -0.95 -1.82
N ARG A 56 -4.28 0.03 -2.50
CA ARG A 56 -2.84 0.22 -2.51
C ARG A 56 -2.25 0.39 -1.10
N HIS A 57 -2.88 1.22 -0.26
CA HIS A 57 -2.42 1.39 1.12
C HIS A 57 -2.51 0.11 1.95
N LYS A 58 -3.58 -0.70 1.76
CA LYS A 58 -3.72 -2.01 2.41
C LYS A 58 -2.60 -2.97 2.00
N ILE A 59 -2.24 -3.01 0.71
CA ILE A 59 -1.16 -3.87 0.19
C ILE A 59 0.18 -3.44 0.80
N PHE A 60 0.52 -2.15 0.74
CA PHE A 60 1.78 -1.67 1.29
C PHE A 60 1.88 -1.87 2.80
N HIS A 61 0.79 -1.64 3.54
CA HIS A 61 0.76 -1.93 4.97
C HIS A 61 0.95 -3.42 5.27
N ALA A 62 0.41 -4.31 4.44
CA ALA A 62 0.65 -5.74 4.60
C ALA A 62 2.12 -6.09 4.33
N ILE A 63 2.71 -5.57 3.24
CA ILE A 63 4.12 -5.77 2.93
C ILE A 63 5.01 -5.25 4.07
N GLU A 64 4.77 -4.05 4.58
CA GLU A 64 5.54 -3.47 5.68
C GLU A 64 5.47 -4.31 6.96
N ASN A 65 4.30 -4.87 7.29
CA ASN A 65 4.17 -5.73 8.46
C ASN A 65 4.83 -7.09 8.29
N ASN A 66 4.84 -7.63 7.06
CA ASN A 66 5.39 -8.94 6.73
C ASN A 66 6.89 -8.92 6.40
N TYR A 67 7.40 -7.80 5.88
CA TYR A 67 8.79 -7.64 5.49
C TYR A 67 9.63 -7.23 6.70
N ARG A 68 10.15 -8.23 7.41
CA ARG A 68 11.03 -8.07 8.57
C ARG A 68 12.28 -8.94 8.40
N PRO A 69 13.27 -8.48 7.62
CA PRO A 69 14.53 -9.21 7.50
C PRO A 69 15.22 -9.28 8.87
N GLU A 70 15.49 -10.47 9.37
CA GLU A 70 16.15 -10.68 10.68
C GLU A 70 17.67 -10.43 10.62
N LYS A 71 18.28 -10.66 9.45
CA LYS A 71 19.71 -10.48 9.20
C LYS A 71 19.94 -10.06 7.75
N PHE A 72 21.04 -9.36 7.51
CA PHE A 72 21.53 -9.10 6.16
C PHE A 72 22.29 -10.33 5.64
N ASP A 73 22.23 -10.57 4.34
CA ASP A 73 23.05 -11.59 3.67
C ASP A 73 24.52 -11.16 3.60
N GLU A 74 25.40 -12.12 3.30
CA GLU A 74 26.86 -11.94 3.32
C GLU A 74 27.37 -10.90 2.29
N VAL A 75 26.60 -10.68 1.22
CA VAL A 75 26.88 -9.67 0.20
C VAL A 75 25.71 -8.71 0.15
N VAL A 76 25.98 -7.44 0.42
CA VAL A 76 25.00 -6.36 0.35
C VAL A 76 25.36 -5.47 -0.84
N ASP A 77 24.41 -5.33 -1.76
CA ASP A 77 24.51 -4.38 -2.85
C ASP A 77 23.76 -3.08 -2.49
N VAL A 78 24.32 -1.95 -2.89
CA VAL A 78 23.79 -0.62 -2.54
C VAL A 78 23.72 0.21 -3.81
N ASP A 79 22.50 0.35 -4.33
CA ASP A 79 22.21 1.23 -5.47
C ASP A 79 21.66 2.57 -5.00
N THR A 80 22.04 3.63 -5.72
CA THR A 80 21.49 4.98 -5.54
C THR A 80 20.45 5.25 -6.61
N TYR A 81 19.23 5.59 -6.20
CA TYR A 81 18.18 6.05 -7.11
C TYR A 81 17.66 7.42 -6.67
N TYR A 82 17.31 8.25 -7.64
CA TYR A 82 16.73 9.58 -7.41
C TYR A 82 15.26 9.57 -7.81
N THR A 83 14.40 10.04 -6.91
CA THR A 83 12.98 10.26 -7.19
C THR A 83 12.58 11.65 -6.74
N GLU A 84 11.61 12.24 -7.43
CA GLU A 84 11.00 13.48 -6.97
C GLU A 84 10.25 13.25 -5.66
N LYS A 85 10.51 14.10 -4.67
CA LYS A 85 9.83 14.04 -3.38
C LYS A 85 8.45 14.67 -3.49
N CYS A 86 7.40 13.87 -3.30
CA CYS A 86 6.03 14.37 -3.28
C CYS A 86 5.68 14.96 -1.90
N TYR A 87 5.42 16.27 -1.83
CA TYR A 87 5.04 16.97 -0.59
C TYR A 87 3.52 17.08 -0.37
N LYS A 88 2.72 16.40 -1.19
CA LYS A 88 1.25 16.44 -1.07
C LYS A 88 0.85 15.85 0.30
N GLY A 89 0.15 16.65 1.11
CA GLY A 89 -0.29 16.25 2.45
C GLY A 89 0.69 16.54 3.59
N SER A 90 1.87 17.12 3.33
CA SER A 90 2.76 17.57 4.40
C SER A 90 2.18 18.77 5.13
N ARG A 91 2.08 18.69 6.47
CA ARG A 91 1.58 19.75 7.34
C ARG A 91 2.57 20.89 7.53
N ASN A 92 3.87 20.61 7.33
CA ASN A 92 4.96 21.58 7.50
C ASN A 92 5.60 21.85 6.12
N LYS A 93 5.19 22.95 5.49
CA LYS A 93 5.73 23.43 4.21
C LYS A 93 6.67 24.61 4.47
N ASN A 94 7.85 24.35 5.04
CA ASN A 94 8.94 25.31 4.93
C ASN A 94 9.99 24.66 4.03
N TYR A 95 10.05 25.15 2.80
CA TYR A 95 11.04 24.76 1.82
C TYR A 95 12.32 25.54 2.15
N THR A 96 13.37 24.87 2.62
CA THR A 96 14.71 25.46 2.68
C THR A 96 15.50 24.94 1.50
N TYR A 97 15.97 25.86 0.64
CA TYR A 97 16.78 25.55 -0.55
C TYR A 97 18.15 24.90 -0.21
N ALA A 98 18.47 24.78 1.08
CA ALA A 98 19.73 24.24 1.59
C ALA A 98 19.82 22.70 1.63
N ASP A 99 18.72 21.97 1.37
CA ASP A 99 18.69 20.50 1.46
C ASP A 99 18.96 19.79 0.10
N LYS A 100 19.60 20.48 -0.85
CA LYS A 100 20.04 19.91 -2.14
C LYS A 100 21.51 19.54 -2.13
#